data_AF-A0A172WF79-F1
#
_entry.id   AF-A0A172WF79-F1
#
_cell.length_a   1.000
_cell.length_b   1.000
_cell.length_c   1.000
_cell.angle_alpha   90.00
_cell.angle_beta   90.00
_cell.angle_gamma   90.00
#
_symmetry.space_group_name_H-M   'P 1'
#
loop_
_entity.id
_entity.type
_entity.pdbx_description
1 polymer ?
#
loop_
_entity_poly.entity_id
_entity_poly.type
_entity_poly.pdbx_seq_one_letter_code
_entity_poly.pdbx_strand_id
1 'polypeptide(L)'
;MEFKAGAILASTYFIPLLLIAGFPVNEPTAGLIAFVYLCLSVILLVVTAFVAKFIFDIPLWPWGVTLVLGSLALIFLLNPVLDLIRAVWFIPPVVAFVIGITQG
;
A
#
# COMPACT_ATOMS: atom_id res chain seq x y z
N MET A 1 -19.27 6.80 7.33
CA MET A 1 -18.95 5.36 7.10
C MET A 1 -17.61 5.26 6.40
N GLU A 2 -17.39 6.10 5.40
CA GLU A 2 -16.13 6.55 4.78
C GLU A 2 -14.83 6.39 5.62
N PHE A 3 -14.71 7.01 6.81
CA PHE A 3 -13.47 6.90 7.61
C PHE A 3 -13.16 5.45 8.04
N LYS A 4 -14.20 4.65 8.31
CA LYS A 4 -14.06 3.23 8.65
C LYS A 4 -13.61 2.45 7.42
N ALA A 5 -14.17 2.72 6.24
CA ALA A 5 -13.76 2.10 4.99
C ALA A 5 -12.28 2.39 4.66
N GLY A 6 -11.86 3.65 4.80
CA GLY A 6 -10.45 4.06 4.67
C GLY A 6 -9.54 3.32 5.65
N ALA A 7 -9.89 3.27 6.93
CA ALA A 7 -9.09 2.56 7.93
C ALA A 7 -8.98 1.05 7.66
N ILE A 8 -10.07 0.41 7.24
CA ILE A 8 -10.06 -1.02 6.91
C ILE A 8 -9.20 -1.28 5.68
N LEU A 9 -9.33 -0.49 4.61
CA LEU A 9 -8.53 -0.64 3.39
C LEU A 9 -7.03 -0.37 3.61
N ALA A 10 -6.69 0.62 4.42
CA ALA A 10 -5.30 0.82 4.83
C ALA A 10 -4.76 -0.40 5.61
N SER A 11 -5.59 -0.96 6.50
CA SER A 11 -5.23 -2.11 7.33
C SER A 11 -5.04 -3.40 6.53
N THR A 12 -5.78 -3.60 5.44
CA THR A 12 -5.63 -4.78 4.57
C THR A 12 -4.29 -4.83 3.84
N TYR A 13 -3.63 -3.68 3.70
CA TYR A 13 -2.25 -3.61 3.25
C TYR A 13 -1.26 -3.66 4.42
N PHE A 14 -1.48 -2.80 5.42
CA PHE A 14 -0.49 -2.53 6.47
C PHE A 14 -0.28 -3.72 7.42
N ILE A 15 -1.35 -4.40 7.83
CA ILE A 15 -1.25 -5.52 8.79
C ILE A 15 -0.52 -6.72 8.17
N PRO A 16 -0.86 -7.19 6.96
CA PRO A 16 -0.10 -8.28 6.35
C PRO A 16 1.36 -7.91 6.08
N LEU A 17 1.64 -6.67 5.67
CA LEU A 17 3.02 -6.21 5.49
C LEU A 17 3.79 -6.31 6.82
N LEU A 18 3.21 -5.81 7.92
CA LEU A 18 3.79 -5.94 9.26
C LEU A 18 4.10 -7.38 9.65
N LEU A 19 3.18 -8.31 9.39
CA LEU A 19 3.33 -9.72 9.75
C LEU A 19 4.41 -10.43 8.94
N ILE A 20 4.56 -10.09 7.65
CA ILE A 20 5.49 -10.77 6.75
C ILE A 20 6.89 -10.14 6.80
N ALA A 21 6.94 -8.80 6.82
CA ALA A 21 8.17 -8.04 6.67
C ALA A 21 8.80 -7.63 8.01
N GLY A 22 8.02 -7.52 9.09
CA GLY A 22 8.51 -6.96 10.37
C GLY A 22 8.83 -5.46 10.26
N PHE A 23 9.28 -4.80 11.32
CA PHE A 23 9.57 -3.36 11.28
C PHE A 23 10.73 -3.02 10.32
N PRO A 24 10.71 -1.81 9.70
CA PRO A 24 11.76 -1.39 8.78
C PRO A 24 13.13 -1.36 9.48
N VAL A 25 14.10 -2.09 8.93
CA VAL A 25 15.48 -2.15 9.45
C VAL A 25 16.35 -1.13 8.71
N ASN A 26 17.20 -0.39 9.43
CA ASN A 26 18.01 0.71 8.87
C ASN A 26 19.40 0.29 8.32
N GLU A 27 19.59 -0.98 7.89
CA GLU A 27 20.92 -1.47 7.49
C GLU A 27 21.16 -1.50 5.96
N PRO A 28 22.40 -1.22 5.48
CA PRO A 28 22.76 -1.14 4.05
C PRO A 28 22.82 -2.48 3.30
N THR A 29 22.65 -3.61 3.97
CA THR A 29 22.39 -4.94 3.33
C THR A 29 21.00 -5.03 2.67
N ALA A 30 20.23 -3.94 2.74
CA ALA A 30 18.83 -3.79 2.38
C ALA A 30 18.45 -3.88 0.89
N GLY A 31 19.38 -4.01 -0.06
CA GLY A 31 19.01 -4.01 -1.49
C GLY A 31 18.04 -5.16 -1.86
N LEU A 32 18.38 -6.38 -1.44
CA LEU A 32 17.54 -7.57 -1.67
C LEU A 32 16.24 -7.51 -0.83
N ILE A 33 16.32 -7.03 0.41
CA ILE A 33 15.16 -6.91 1.31
C ILE A 33 14.17 -5.88 0.78
N ALA A 34 14.65 -4.74 0.30
CA ALA A 34 13.82 -3.70 -0.30
C ALA A 34 13.14 -4.20 -1.58
N PHE A 35 13.82 -5.02 -2.39
CA PHE A 35 13.22 -5.67 -3.54
C PHE A 35 12.11 -6.66 -3.14
N VAL A 36 12.36 -7.50 -2.12
CA VAL A 36 11.34 -8.43 -1.59
C VAL A 36 10.13 -7.65 -1.05
N TYR A 37 10.35 -6.56 -0.32
CA TYR A 37 9.26 -5.71 0.19
C TYR A 37 8.48 -5.03 -0.94
N LEU A 38 9.15 -4.61 -2.01
CA LEU A 38 8.48 -4.06 -3.18
C LEU A 38 7.58 -5.11 -3.85
N CYS A 39 8.07 -6.34 -4.03
CA CYS A 39 7.26 -7.43 -4.58
C CYS A 39 6.06 -7.76 -3.69
N LEU A 40 6.27 -7.86 -2.37
CA LEU A 40 5.20 -8.06 -1.40
C LEU A 40 4.18 -6.92 -1.46
N SER A 41 4.65 -5.68 -1.59
CA SER A 41 3.79 -4.50 -1.73
C SER A 41 2.87 -4.61 -2.93
N VAL A 42 3.37 -5.04 -4.09
CA VAL A 42 2.53 -5.21 -5.29
C VAL A 42 1.42 -6.24 -5.04
N ILE A 43 1.76 -7.37 -4.44
CA ILE A 43 0.79 -8.43 -4.12
C ILE A 43 -0.27 -7.89 -3.16
N LEU A 44 0.14 -7.23 -2.07
CA LEU A 44 -0.77 -6.68 -1.07
C LEU A 44 -1.64 -5.54 -1.62
N LEU A 45 -1.11 -4.71 -2.52
CA LEU A 45 -1.88 -3.69 -3.24
C LEU A 45 -2.97 -4.32 -4.11
N VAL A 46 -2.66 -5.40 -4.83
CA VAL A 46 -3.66 -6.14 -5.62
C VAL A 46 -4.73 -6.73 -4.71
N VAL A 47 -4.35 -7.36 -3.60
CA VAL A 47 -5.32 -7.87 -2.61
C VAL A 47 -6.20 -6.74 -2.08
N THR A 48 -5.60 -5.61 -1.72
CA THR A 48 -6.33 -4.43 -1.22
C THR A 48 -7.31 -3.88 -2.26
N ALA A 49 -6.94 -3.85 -3.54
CA ALA A 49 -7.85 -3.45 -4.62
C ALA A 49 -9.04 -4.40 -4.76
N PHE A 50 -8.83 -5.71 -4.59
CA PHE A 50 -9.93 -6.69 -4.58
C PHE A 50 -10.82 -6.55 -3.36
N VAL A 51 -10.26 -6.28 -2.17
CA VAL A 51 -11.05 -5.97 -0.98
C VAL A 51 -11.89 -4.71 -1.19
N ALA A 52 -11.31 -3.66 -1.76
CA ALA A 52 -12.04 -2.44 -2.11
C ALA A 52 -13.24 -2.74 -3.02
N LYS A 53 -13.07 -3.62 -4.02
CA LYS A 53 -14.16 -3.99 -4.93
C LYS A 53 -15.22 -4.89 -4.30
N PHE A 54 -14.82 -5.93 -3.57
CA PHE A 54 -15.77 -6.95 -3.11
C PHE A 54 -16.40 -6.65 -1.76
N ILE A 55 -15.78 -5.83 -0.92
CA ILE A 55 -16.29 -5.47 0.41
C ILE A 55 -16.94 -4.08 0.41
N PHE A 56 -16.35 -3.13 -0.32
CA PHE A 56 -16.77 -1.72 -0.31
C PHE A 56 -17.40 -1.25 -1.63
N ASP A 57 -17.53 -2.14 -2.62
CA ASP A 57 -18.04 -1.87 -3.98
C ASP A 57 -17.30 -0.75 -4.73
N ILE A 58 -16.06 -0.44 -4.34
CA ILE A 58 -15.21 0.54 -5.02
C ILE A 58 -14.77 -0.04 -6.37
N PRO A 59 -15.00 0.63 -7.51
CA PRO A 59 -14.69 0.05 -8.81
C PRO A 59 -13.18 -0.07 -9.04
N LEU A 60 -12.75 -1.21 -9.62
CA LEU A 60 -11.35 -1.49 -9.94
C LEU A 60 -10.74 -0.45 -10.90
N TRP A 61 -11.55 0.07 -11.82
CA TRP A 61 -11.21 1.21 -12.66
C TRP A 61 -12.07 2.42 -12.24
N PRO A 62 -11.48 3.58 -11.91
CA PRO A 62 -10.04 3.92 -11.95
C PRO A 62 -9.29 3.63 -10.64
N TRP A 63 -10.00 3.30 -9.55
CA TRP A 63 -9.44 3.37 -8.19
C TRP A 63 -8.50 2.23 -7.85
N GLY A 64 -8.80 1.01 -8.26
CA GLY A 64 -7.87 -0.12 -8.11
C GLY A 64 -6.56 0.10 -8.87
N VAL A 65 -6.63 0.69 -10.06
CA VAL A 65 -5.42 1.07 -10.83
C VAL A 65 -4.65 2.19 -10.15
N THR A 66 -5.33 3.20 -9.62
CA THR A 66 -4.71 4.28 -8.84
C THR A 66 -4.05 3.72 -7.58
N LEU A 67 -4.68 2.76 -6.92
CA LEU A 67 -4.15 2.10 -5.74
C LEU A 67 -2.85 1.35 -6.06
N VAL A 68 -2.80 0.58 -7.15
CA VAL A 68 -1.60 -0.18 -7.52
C VAL A 68 -0.54 0.73 -8.16
N LEU A 69 -0.84 1.31 -9.32
CA LEU A 69 0.14 2.07 -10.11
C LEU A 69 0.46 3.42 -9.48
N GLY A 70 -0.52 4.10 -8.90
CA GLY A 70 -0.32 5.38 -8.21
C GLY A 70 0.55 5.21 -6.98
N SER A 71 0.32 4.17 -6.16
CA SER A 71 1.20 3.89 -5.01
C SER A 71 2.63 3.57 -5.45
N LEU A 72 2.81 2.75 -6.49
CA LEU A 72 4.15 2.44 -7.00
C LEU A 72 4.86 3.68 -7.54
N ALA A 73 4.16 4.52 -8.32
CA ALA A 73 4.72 5.77 -8.82
C ALA A 73 5.15 6.70 -7.67
N LEU A 74 4.32 6.83 -6.64
CA LEU A 74 4.63 7.62 -5.45
C LEU A 74 5.80 7.03 -4.66
N ILE A 75 5.92 5.70 -4.55
CA ILE A 75 7.06 5.04 -3.90
C ILE A 75 8.37 5.44 -4.57
N PHE A 76 8.45 5.35 -5.90
CA PHE A 76 9.67 5.73 -6.62
C PHE A 76 9.93 7.24 -6.60
N LEU A 77 8.86 8.05 -6.68
CA LEU A 77 8.98 9.51 -6.64
C LEU A 77 9.50 10.01 -5.29
N LEU A 78 9.04 9.41 -4.18
CA LEU A 78 9.40 9.81 -2.82
C LEU A 78 10.58 9.02 -2.23
N ASN A 79 11.12 8.05 -2.96
CA ASN A 79 12.30 7.28 -2.57
C ASN A 79 13.50 8.18 -2.16
N PRO A 80 13.83 9.29 -2.86
CA PRO A 80 14.93 10.17 -2.44
C PRO A 80 14.74 10.85 -1.09
N VAL A 81 13.51 10.89 -0.56
CA VAL A 81 13.15 11.57 0.69
C VAL A 81 12.89 10.58 1.82
N LEU A 82 12.28 9.43 1.52
CA LEU A 82 11.80 8.47 2.52
C LEU A 82 12.62 7.17 2.58
N ASP A 83 13.58 6.95 1.70
CA ASP A 83 14.16 5.63 1.41
C ASP A 83 13.11 4.61 0.94
N LEU A 84 13.51 3.67 0.09
CA LEU A 84 12.59 2.76 -0.58
C LEU A 84 11.76 1.92 0.40
N ILE A 85 12.38 1.47 1.49
CA ILE A 85 11.72 0.68 2.52
C ILE A 85 10.61 1.49 3.19
N ARG A 86 10.85 2.73 3.64
CA ARG A 86 9.80 3.49 4.33
C ARG A 86 8.73 3.94 3.35
N ALA A 87 9.10 4.24 2.11
CA ALA A 87 8.15 4.55 1.05
C ALA A 87 7.12 3.41 0.85
N VAL A 88 7.57 2.15 0.78
CA VAL A 88 6.71 0.95 0.71
C VAL A 88 5.79 0.82 1.93
N TRP A 89 6.25 1.24 3.11
CA TRP A 89 5.49 1.14 4.35
C TRP A 89 4.39 2.18 4.51
N PHE A 90 4.63 3.41 4.06
CA PHE A 90 3.72 4.53 4.32
C PHE A 90 2.80 4.85 3.15
N ILE A 91 3.28 4.73 1.91
CA ILE A 91 2.55 5.24 0.75
C ILE A 91 1.31 4.39 0.43
N PRO A 92 1.42 3.05 0.27
CA PRO A 92 0.26 2.20 -0.02
C PRO A 92 -0.89 2.29 1.00
N PRO A 93 -0.65 2.26 2.34
CA PRO A 93 -1.74 2.45 3.29
C PRO A 93 -2.38 3.83 3.21
N VAL A 94 -1.58 4.89 2.98
CA VAL A 94 -2.13 6.26 2.84
C VAL A 94 -2.99 6.37 1.58
N VAL A 95 -2.54 5.84 0.45
CA VAL A 95 -3.33 5.84 -0.78
C VAL A 95 -4.62 5.02 -0.61
N ALA A 96 -4.53 3.83 -0.02
CA ALA A 96 -5.69 2.99 0.28
C ALA A 96 -6.67 3.68 1.23
N PHE A 97 -6.16 4.38 2.25
CA PHE A 97 -6.96 5.18 3.16
C PHE A 97 -7.71 6.30 2.42
N VAL A 98 -7.00 7.09 1.60
CA VAL A 98 -7.58 8.20 0.83
C VAL A 98 -8.65 7.71 -0.14
N ILE A 99 -8.42 6.57 -0.81
CA ILE A 99 -9.44 5.97 -1.69
C ILE A 99 -10.65 5.53 -0.88
N GLY A 100 -10.44 4.86 0.26
CA GLY A 100 -11.54 4.38 1.10
C GLY A 100 -12.38 5.49 1.71
N ILE A 101 -11.78 6.62 2.12
CA ILE A 101 -12.55 7.76 2.64
C ILE A 101 -13.29 8.53 1.54
N THR A 102 -12.83 8.47 0.29
CA THR A 102 -13.44 9.24 -0.80
C THR A 102 -14.47 8.44 -1.59
N GLN A 103 -14.41 7.11 -1.55
CA GLN A 103 -15.23 6.24 -2.38
C GLN A 103 -16.04 5.18 -1.61
N GLY A 104 -15.83 5.03 -0.29
CA GLY A 104 -16.44 3.97 0.54
C GLY A 104 -17.36 4.44 1.66
#